data_AF-A0A954WPB9-F1
#
_entry.id   AF-A0A954WPB9-F1
#
_cell.length_a   1.000
_cell.length_b   1.000
_cell.length_c   1.000
_cell.angle_alpha   90.00
_cell.angle_beta   90.00
_cell.angle_gamma   90.00
#
_symmetry.space_group_name_H-M   'P 1'
#
loop_
_entity.id
_entity.type
_entity.pdbx_description
1 polymer ?
#
loop_
_entity_poly.entity_id
_entity_poly.type
_entity_poly.pdbx_seq_one_letter_code
_entity_poly.pdbx_strand_id
1 'polypeptide(L)'
;FVGLGETEGSSQVPVLISPQLKVYEEIDAEDPGRNESSVSRRSRFRFLRKAWKEFQVSAVSTFTFVETTGLFYGIKLIARSIGFSRAASSRFDGVSKTDRPRLGPSLRGLNQQGICTSKQADMAESILRGIGIIADFGRLVVFCGHGSQTENNPLKAGLDCGACGGHSGEANARLAAKLLNQKYIRQALSERGIDVPDDTHFVAALHNTTTDELEFFDTHEIPPTHRGDLEGLQTLSISASEGSRSERLFSLPGPDTKDLFRRSDDWSEVRPEWGLAGNAAFIAAPRYLTKSLSLDGRSFLHSYNYVNDPEFAVLEQIITAPMVVAHWINMQYYASTVDPVHFGSGNKTVHNVVGRFGIFSGNGGDLMTGLPWQSVHDGEAYQHHPLRLLAVLAAPRDAIEAIIAKHQSVADLLTNGWLHLIAVEDGDFYRYTEQGTWDELAAGAIHPQVA
;
A
#
# COMPACT_ATOMS: atom_id res chain seq x y z
N PHE A 1 -0.11 11.08 9.04
CA PHE A 1 0.64 11.96 8.14
C PHE A 1 -0.14 13.25 7.93
N VAL A 2 0.50 14.39 8.14
CA VAL A 2 -0.11 15.73 8.02
C VAL A 2 0.54 16.42 6.82
N GLY A 3 -0.24 16.72 5.78
CA GLY A 3 0.26 17.37 4.57
C GLY A 3 0.73 18.81 4.83
N LEU A 4 1.59 19.34 3.95
CA LEU A 4 2.12 20.70 4.12
C LEU A 4 0.97 21.73 4.18
N GLY A 5 0.91 22.48 5.28
CA GLY A 5 -0.11 23.51 5.52
C GLY A 5 -1.47 22.97 5.96
N GLU A 6 -1.55 21.71 6.37
CA GLU A 6 -2.74 21.11 6.98
C GLU A 6 -2.61 21.05 8.52
N THR A 7 -3.73 21.14 9.21
CA THR A 7 -3.80 21.07 10.69
C THR A 7 -4.11 19.66 11.18
N GLU A 8 -4.79 18.87 10.35
CA GLU A 8 -5.16 17.48 10.60
C GLU A 8 -4.49 16.58 9.57
N GLY A 9 -4.26 15.33 9.96
CA GLY A 9 -3.63 14.34 9.10
C GLY A 9 -4.44 13.06 9.03
N SER A 10 -4.10 12.19 8.09
CA SER A 10 -4.68 10.85 7.99
C SER A 10 -3.81 9.79 8.67
N SER A 11 -4.46 8.77 9.21
CA SER A 11 -3.80 7.56 9.69
C SER A 11 -3.23 6.78 8.51
N GLN A 12 -1.92 6.51 8.53
CA GLN A 12 -1.18 5.79 7.48
C GLN A 12 -0.82 4.37 7.95
N VAL A 13 -1.73 3.74 8.68
CA VAL A 13 -1.58 2.43 9.34
C VAL A 13 -2.89 1.65 9.13
N PRO A 14 -2.89 0.32 9.29
CA PRO A 14 -4.13 -0.45 9.16
C PRO A 14 -5.11 -0.04 10.26
N VAL A 15 -6.42 -0.22 10.01
CA VAL A 15 -7.49 0.18 10.94
C VAL A 15 -7.36 -0.47 12.33
N LEU A 16 -6.75 -1.65 12.43
CA LEU A 16 -6.48 -2.34 13.69
C LEU A 16 -5.39 -1.68 14.56
N ILE A 17 -4.61 -0.74 14.03
CA ILE A 17 -3.48 -0.10 14.72
C ILE A 17 -3.77 1.39 14.91
N SER A 18 -3.59 1.88 16.14
CA SER A 18 -3.63 3.32 16.40
C SER A 18 -2.28 3.97 16.05
N PRO A 19 -2.25 5.08 15.29
CA PRO A 19 -1.01 5.80 15.01
C PRO A 19 -0.33 6.27 16.31
N GLN A 20 0.96 5.98 16.46
CA GLN A 20 1.73 6.37 17.65
C GLN A 20 2.37 7.76 17.54
N LEU A 21 2.47 8.32 16.34
CA LEU A 21 3.08 9.63 16.09
C LEU A 21 2.45 10.32 14.87
N LYS A 22 2.65 11.64 14.80
CA LYS A 22 2.32 12.46 13.64
C LYS A 22 3.59 12.83 12.88
N VAL A 23 3.63 12.44 11.62
CA VAL A 23 4.63 12.88 10.66
C VAL A 23 4.08 14.08 9.90
N TYR A 24 4.84 15.17 9.87
CA TYR A 24 4.51 16.36 9.10
C TYR A 24 5.26 16.35 7.79
N GLU A 25 4.59 16.80 6.73
CA GLU A 25 5.22 17.09 5.47
C GLU A 25 5.83 18.49 5.46
N GLU A 26 7.09 18.57 5.07
CA GLU A 26 7.85 19.82 4.98
C GLU A 26 8.68 19.83 3.69
N ILE A 27 9.16 21.01 3.32
CA ILE A 27 10.23 21.14 2.33
C ILE A 27 11.54 20.97 3.09
N ASP A 28 12.32 19.96 2.70
CA ASP A 28 13.66 19.73 3.23
C ASP A 28 14.60 20.86 2.76
N ALA A 29 14.66 21.90 3.58
CA ALA A 29 15.50 23.08 3.36
C ALA A 29 16.10 23.54 4.70
N GLU A 30 17.33 24.07 4.61
CA GLU A 30 18.04 24.66 5.74
C GLU A 30 17.33 25.92 6.27
N ASP A 31 16.66 26.67 5.39
CA ASP A 31 15.93 27.89 5.71
C ASP A 31 14.48 27.61 6.14
N PRO A 32 14.11 27.79 7.42
CA PRO A 32 12.74 27.63 7.89
C PRO A 32 11.73 28.55 7.20
N GLY A 33 12.14 29.73 6.74
CA GLY A 33 11.29 30.69 6.04
C GLY A 33 10.75 30.16 4.71
N ARG A 34 11.43 29.19 4.09
CA ARG A 34 10.93 28.50 2.89
C ARG A 34 9.65 27.71 3.15
N ASN A 35 9.54 27.05 4.30
CA ASN A 35 8.33 26.32 4.67
C ASN A 35 7.16 27.27 4.87
N GLU A 36 7.35 28.35 5.62
CA GLU A 36 6.31 29.36 5.87
C GLU A 36 5.81 30.00 4.58
N SER A 37 6.73 30.40 3.69
CA SER A 37 6.37 30.99 2.39
C SER A 37 5.57 30.01 1.50
N SER A 38 5.92 28.73 1.53
CA SER A 38 5.23 27.68 0.77
C SER A 38 3.86 27.36 1.36
N VAL A 39 3.74 27.30 2.69
CA VAL A 39 2.45 27.17 3.39
C VAL A 39 1.54 28.34 3.05
N SER A 40 2.05 29.58 3.11
CA SER A 40 1.30 30.80 2.75
C SER A 40 0.86 30.83 1.28
N ARG A 41 1.69 30.34 0.35
CA ARG A 41 1.29 30.25 -1.05
C ARG A 41 0.27 29.13 -1.28
N ARG A 42 0.44 27.97 -0.64
CA ARG A 42 -0.49 26.84 -0.71
C ARG A 42 -1.84 27.17 -0.10
N SER A 43 -1.89 27.86 1.03
CA SER A 43 -3.13 28.31 1.67
C SER A 43 -3.91 29.27 0.77
N ARG A 44 -3.25 30.28 0.18
CA ARG A 44 -3.85 31.20 -0.80
C ARG A 44 -4.39 30.45 -2.03
N PHE A 45 -3.60 29.54 -2.59
CA PHE A 45 -4.02 28.77 -3.77
C PHE A 45 -5.23 27.88 -3.48
N ARG A 46 -5.21 27.14 -2.36
CA ARG A 46 -6.32 26.27 -1.93
C ARG A 46 -7.55 27.08 -1.53
N PHE A 47 -7.39 28.26 -0.93
CA PHE A 47 -8.48 29.17 -0.62
C PHE A 47 -9.20 29.62 -1.89
N LEU A 48 -8.46 30.07 -2.92
CA LEU A 48 -9.04 30.44 -4.21
C LEU A 48 -9.74 29.25 -4.88
N ARG A 49 -9.15 28.05 -4.83
CA ARG A 49 -9.74 26.82 -5.36
C ARG A 49 -11.03 26.42 -4.63
N LYS A 50 -11.06 26.58 -3.30
CA LYS A 50 -12.23 26.32 -2.46
C LYS A 50 -13.33 27.32 -2.76
N ALA A 51 -13.04 28.61 -2.80
CA ALA A 51 -14.00 29.66 -3.15
C ALA A 51 -14.58 29.44 -4.56
N TRP A 52 -13.72 29.09 -5.53
CA TRP A 52 -14.15 28.72 -6.86
C TRP A 52 -15.07 27.50 -6.84
N LYS A 53 -14.72 26.45 -6.07
CA LYS A 53 -15.57 25.26 -5.96
C LYS A 53 -16.91 25.58 -5.31
N GLU A 54 -16.94 26.36 -4.22
CA GLU A 54 -18.18 26.81 -3.57
C GLU A 54 -19.07 27.60 -4.52
N PHE A 55 -18.49 28.48 -5.35
CA PHE A 55 -19.22 29.14 -6.42
C PHE A 55 -19.81 28.15 -7.44
N GLN A 56 -19.07 27.09 -7.80
CA GLN A 56 -19.57 26.08 -8.74
C GLN A 56 -20.73 25.22 -8.20
N VAL A 57 -20.81 24.99 -6.89
CA VAL A 57 -21.85 24.14 -6.25
C VAL A 57 -22.92 24.93 -5.49
N SER A 58 -22.81 26.25 -5.42
CA SER A 58 -23.82 27.10 -4.78
C SER A 58 -25.13 27.07 -5.57
N ALA A 59 -26.26 26.91 -4.88
CA ALA A 59 -27.58 26.79 -5.49
C ALA A 59 -27.95 27.97 -6.41
N VAL A 60 -27.41 29.16 -6.13
CA VAL A 60 -27.72 30.38 -6.89
C VAL A 60 -26.86 30.51 -8.16
N SER A 61 -25.64 30.00 -8.15
CA SER A 61 -24.67 30.18 -9.25
C SER A 61 -24.44 28.92 -10.09
N THR A 62 -24.84 27.74 -9.63
CA THR A 62 -24.55 26.47 -10.33
C THR A 62 -25.12 26.45 -11.75
N PHE A 63 -26.38 26.83 -11.94
CA PHE A 63 -27.02 26.83 -13.27
C PHE A 63 -26.34 27.81 -14.22
N THR A 64 -26.17 29.07 -13.81
CA THR A 64 -25.49 30.09 -14.63
C THR A 64 -24.03 29.71 -14.91
N PHE A 65 -23.33 29.12 -13.94
CA PHE A 65 -21.97 28.62 -14.14
C PHE A 65 -21.91 27.54 -15.21
N VAL A 66 -22.82 26.56 -15.15
CA VAL A 66 -22.92 25.48 -16.16
C VAL A 66 -23.28 26.05 -17.54
N GLU A 67 -24.24 26.97 -17.62
CA GLU A 67 -24.64 27.60 -18.89
C GLU A 67 -23.51 28.41 -19.53
N THR A 68 -22.75 29.17 -18.74
CA THR A 68 -21.71 30.07 -19.25
C THR A 68 -20.38 29.37 -19.53
N THR A 69 -20.00 28.38 -18.73
CA THR A 69 -18.68 27.75 -18.81
C THR A 69 -18.70 26.28 -19.20
N GLY A 70 -19.87 25.63 -19.22
CA GLY A 70 -20.01 24.20 -19.47
C GLY A 70 -19.41 23.74 -20.79
N LEU A 71 -19.60 24.51 -21.87
CA LEU A 71 -19.01 24.20 -23.18
C LEU A 71 -17.47 24.16 -23.16
N PHE A 72 -16.83 25.07 -22.42
CA PHE A 72 -15.37 25.05 -22.25
C PHE A 72 -14.89 23.82 -21.46
N TYR A 73 -15.67 23.38 -20.46
CA TYR A 73 -15.39 22.12 -19.77
C TYR A 73 -15.59 20.92 -20.71
N GLY A 74 -16.53 20.98 -21.66
CA GLY A 74 -16.67 19.99 -22.72
C GLY A 74 -15.41 19.83 -23.57
N ILE A 75 -14.81 20.94 -24.01
CA ILE A 75 -13.51 20.92 -24.73
C ILE A 75 -12.42 20.28 -23.87
N LYS A 76 -12.36 20.64 -22.57
CA LYS A 76 -11.39 20.05 -21.64
C LYS A 76 -11.61 18.55 -21.46
N LEU A 77 -12.85 18.08 -21.37
CA LEU A 77 -13.18 16.67 -21.28
C LEU A 77 -12.78 15.92 -22.55
N ILE A 78 -13.06 16.47 -23.74
CA ILE A 78 -12.61 15.90 -25.02
C ILE A 78 -11.08 15.79 -25.04
N ALA A 79 -10.37 16.87 -24.68
CA ALA A 79 -8.92 16.88 -24.61
C ALA A 79 -8.37 15.83 -23.62
N ARG A 80 -9.04 15.58 -22.49
CA ARG A 80 -8.69 14.50 -21.56
C ARG A 80 -8.97 13.12 -22.16
N SER A 81 -10.13 12.92 -22.79
CA SER A 81 -10.53 11.63 -23.36
C SER A 81 -9.65 11.19 -24.53
N ILE A 82 -9.03 12.12 -25.26
CA ILE A 82 -8.06 11.80 -26.33
C ILE A 82 -6.60 11.86 -25.87
N GLY A 83 -6.34 12.00 -24.56
CA GLY A 83 -5.00 11.98 -23.97
C GLY A 83 -4.17 13.26 -24.16
N PHE A 84 -4.76 14.36 -24.64
CA PHE A 84 -4.06 15.64 -24.84
C PHE A 84 -3.83 16.43 -23.54
N SER A 85 -4.54 16.08 -22.46
CA SER A 85 -4.43 16.74 -21.15
C SER A 85 -4.59 15.74 -20.00
N ARG A 86 -3.76 15.90 -18.96
CA ARG A 86 -3.84 15.11 -17.71
C ARG A 86 -4.52 15.89 -16.59
N ALA A 87 -5.03 15.17 -15.59
CA ALA A 87 -5.50 15.80 -14.37
C ALA A 87 -4.37 16.54 -13.67
N ALA A 88 -4.67 17.75 -13.17
CA ALA A 88 -3.73 18.48 -12.35
C ALA A 88 -3.71 17.88 -10.94
N SER A 89 -2.58 17.26 -10.56
CA SER A 89 -2.35 16.79 -9.20
C SER A 89 -2.37 17.96 -8.21
N SER A 90 -3.10 17.79 -7.11
CA SER A 90 -3.15 18.75 -5.99
C SER A 90 -1.99 18.59 -5.00
N ARG A 91 -1.15 17.54 -5.17
CA ARG A 91 0.01 17.23 -4.32
C ARG A 91 0.93 18.43 -4.11
N PHE A 92 1.18 19.16 -5.19
CA PHE A 92 2.13 20.27 -5.25
C PHE A 92 1.46 21.64 -5.32
N ASP A 93 0.19 21.75 -4.92
CA ASP A 93 -0.52 23.03 -4.87
C ASP A 93 0.28 24.06 -4.06
N GLY A 94 0.64 25.18 -4.68
CA GLY A 94 1.44 26.23 -4.03
C GLY A 94 2.89 25.85 -3.71
N VAL A 95 3.42 24.72 -4.19
CA VAL A 95 4.83 24.31 -4.05
C VAL A 95 5.60 24.60 -5.33
N SER A 96 6.80 25.19 -5.21
CA SER A 96 7.55 25.70 -6.37
C SER A 96 8.18 24.53 -7.09
N LYS A 97 8.40 24.61 -8.41
CA LYS A 97 9.03 23.50 -9.15
C LYS A 97 10.38 23.08 -8.55
N THR A 98 11.15 24.02 -8.00
CA THR A 98 12.44 23.77 -7.35
C THR A 98 12.32 23.06 -6.00
N ASP A 99 11.22 23.25 -5.28
CA ASP A 99 11.01 22.66 -3.96
C ASP A 99 10.24 21.33 -4.01
N ARG A 100 9.59 20.98 -5.13
CA ARG A 100 8.83 19.72 -5.27
C ARG A 100 9.64 18.46 -4.92
N PRO A 101 10.89 18.30 -5.38
CA PRO A 101 11.68 17.10 -5.04
C PRO A 101 12.07 17.02 -3.56
N ARG A 102 11.95 18.13 -2.82
CA ARG A 102 12.31 18.24 -1.41
C ARG A 102 11.09 18.18 -0.49
N LEU A 103 9.88 18.12 -1.06
CA LEU A 103 8.65 17.99 -0.29
C LEU A 103 8.52 16.55 0.20
N GLY A 104 8.52 16.34 1.51
CA GLY A 104 8.50 14.99 2.09
C GLY A 104 8.24 14.94 3.59
N PRO A 105 8.14 13.73 4.15
CA PRO A 105 8.00 13.55 5.60
C PRO A 105 9.22 14.09 6.35
N SER A 106 8.97 14.79 7.45
CA SER A 106 9.99 15.37 8.31
C SER A 106 10.14 14.57 9.60
N LEU A 107 11.39 14.44 10.07
CA LEU A 107 11.71 13.95 11.42
C LEU A 107 11.65 15.07 12.47
N ARG A 108 11.45 16.33 12.04
CA ARG A 108 11.28 17.45 12.97
C ARG A 108 9.96 17.27 13.73
N GLY A 109 9.91 17.73 14.98
CA GLY A 109 8.70 17.60 15.79
C GLY A 109 8.56 16.27 16.53
N LEU A 110 9.37 15.24 16.23
CA LEU A 110 9.25 13.92 16.87
C LEU A 110 9.56 13.98 18.37
N ASN A 111 10.61 14.68 18.76
CA ASN A 111 10.97 14.84 20.18
C ASN A 111 9.86 15.56 20.97
N GLN A 112 9.22 16.58 20.39
CA GLN A 112 8.10 17.31 21.00
C GLN A 112 6.86 16.41 21.21
N GLN A 113 6.74 15.34 20.43
CA GLN A 113 5.70 14.31 20.57
C GLN A 113 6.10 13.19 21.56
N GLY A 114 7.23 13.33 22.26
CA GLY A 114 7.73 12.30 23.18
C GLY A 114 8.34 11.09 22.47
N ILE A 115 8.67 11.22 21.18
CA ILE A 115 9.40 10.24 20.36
C ILE A 115 10.88 10.60 20.42
N CYS A 116 11.48 10.38 21.59
CA CYS A 116 12.90 10.62 21.84
C CYS A 116 13.78 9.67 21.01
N THR A 117 15.09 9.94 20.97
CA THR A 117 16.06 9.10 20.26
C THR A 117 15.95 7.61 20.57
N SER A 118 15.72 7.25 21.84
CA SER A 118 15.52 5.83 22.21
C SER A 118 14.31 5.22 21.51
N LYS A 119 13.15 5.90 21.51
CA LYS A 119 11.94 5.40 20.82
C LYS A 119 12.09 5.38 19.31
N GLN A 120 12.85 6.32 18.76
CA GLN A 120 13.20 6.31 17.34
C GLN A 120 14.09 5.13 16.99
N ALA A 121 15.05 4.78 17.85
CA ALA A 121 15.86 3.58 17.71
C ALA A 121 15.02 2.31 17.88
N ASP A 122 14.06 2.27 18.81
CA ASP A 122 13.10 1.16 18.96
C ASP A 122 12.29 0.96 17.67
N MET A 123 11.86 2.05 17.04
CA MET A 123 11.16 2.01 15.76
C MET A 123 12.04 1.49 14.63
N ALA A 124 13.27 1.99 14.52
CA ALA A 124 14.23 1.57 13.51
C ALA A 124 14.60 0.08 13.65
N GLU A 125 14.83 -0.38 14.88
CA GLU A 125 15.09 -1.78 15.20
C GLU A 125 13.87 -2.65 14.85
N SER A 126 12.67 -2.25 15.25
CA SER A 126 11.43 -2.97 14.96
C SER A 126 11.21 -3.11 13.45
N ILE A 127 11.48 -2.05 12.66
CA ILE A 127 11.42 -2.10 11.19
C ILE A 127 12.41 -3.15 10.65
N LEU A 128 13.69 -3.06 11.02
CA LEU A 128 14.74 -3.93 10.50
C LEU A 128 14.55 -5.40 10.89
N ARG A 129 14.19 -5.68 12.15
CA ARG A 129 13.87 -7.04 12.62
C ARG A 129 12.60 -7.56 11.95
N GLY A 130 11.55 -6.75 11.84
CA GLY A 130 10.28 -7.14 11.24
C GLY A 130 10.36 -7.54 9.76
N ILE A 131 11.27 -6.91 9.00
CA ILE A 131 11.54 -7.26 7.60
C ILE A 131 12.68 -8.27 7.44
N GLY A 132 13.32 -8.68 8.54
CA GLY A 132 14.41 -9.67 8.55
C GLY A 132 15.75 -9.17 8.00
N ILE A 133 15.96 -7.85 7.88
CA ILE A 133 17.22 -7.26 7.39
C ILE A 133 17.98 -6.69 8.60
N ILE A 134 18.76 -7.56 9.24
CA ILE A 134 19.55 -7.22 10.44
C ILE A 134 21.06 -7.36 10.25
N ALA A 135 21.49 -7.90 9.11
CA ALA A 135 22.88 -8.11 8.71
C ALA A 135 22.97 -8.11 7.16
N ASP A 136 24.19 -8.21 6.63
CA ASP A 136 24.47 -8.31 5.19
C ASP A 136 23.83 -7.19 4.36
N PHE A 137 23.86 -5.97 4.89
CA PHE A 137 23.31 -4.80 4.23
C PHE A 137 24.00 -4.54 2.89
N GLY A 138 23.21 -4.32 1.85
CA GLY A 138 23.70 -3.82 0.58
C GLY A 138 24.05 -2.34 0.65
N ARG A 139 24.86 -1.87 -0.30
CA ARG A 139 25.18 -0.43 -0.44
C ARG A 139 23.93 0.45 -0.56
N LEU A 140 22.88 -0.09 -1.19
CA LEU A 140 21.55 0.50 -1.21
C LEU A 140 20.54 -0.47 -0.59
N VAL A 141 19.71 0.05 0.31
CA VAL A 141 18.56 -0.67 0.86
C VAL A 141 17.31 0.13 0.56
N VAL A 142 16.37 -0.45 -0.20
CA VAL A 142 15.18 0.26 -0.66
C VAL A 142 13.96 -0.10 0.17
N PHE A 143 13.36 0.88 0.83
CA PHE A 143 12.00 0.78 1.31
C PHE A 143 11.05 1.12 0.17
N CYS A 144 10.40 0.11 -0.39
CA CYS A 144 9.42 0.29 -1.46
C CYS A 144 8.01 0.26 -0.86
N GLY A 145 7.36 1.42 -0.78
CA GLY A 145 5.91 1.47 -0.56
C GLY A 145 5.17 1.13 -1.86
N HIS A 146 3.85 1.00 -1.80
CA HIS A 146 3.04 0.86 -3.02
C HIS A 146 1.80 1.74 -2.99
N GLY A 147 1.27 2.05 -4.16
CA GLY A 147 0.05 2.82 -4.35
C GLY A 147 -0.47 2.67 -5.78
N SER A 148 -1.69 3.14 -6.01
CA SER A 148 -2.40 3.02 -7.28
C SER A 148 -2.59 4.37 -7.96
N GLN A 149 -2.69 4.35 -9.29
CA GLN A 149 -3.02 5.48 -10.12
C GLN A 149 -4.36 5.25 -10.83
N THR A 150 -5.35 6.05 -10.46
CA THR A 150 -6.68 6.01 -11.03
C THR A 150 -7.31 7.39 -10.99
N GLU A 151 -8.06 7.70 -12.05
CA GLU A 151 -8.86 8.92 -12.15
C GLU A 151 -10.33 8.66 -11.83
N ASN A 152 -11.00 9.64 -11.22
CA ASN A 152 -12.45 9.64 -10.98
C ASN A 152 -12.99 8.35 -10.29
N ASN A 153 -12.23 7.81 -9.34
CA ASN A 153 -12.58 6.57 -8.67
C ASN A 153 -12.83 6.80 -7.17
N PRO A 154 -14.11 6.85 -6.73
CA PRO A 154 -14.47 7.00 -5.32
C PRO A 154 -13.91 5.90 -4.42
N LEU A 155 -13.57 4.74 -4.98
CA LEU A 155 -13.03 3.58 -4.29
C LEU A 155 -11.52 3.42 -4.48
N LYS A 156 -10.82 4.49 -4.86
CA LYS A 156 -9.34 4.49 -4.98
C LYS A 156 -8.65 3.90 -3.75
N ALA A 157 -9.14 4.18 -2.56
CA ALA A 157 -8.57 3.68 -1.31
C ALA A 157 -8.54 2.14 -1.24
N GLY A 158 -9.44 1.44 -1.96
CA GLY A 158 -9.43 -0.02 -2.07
C GLY A 158 -8.38 -0.58 -3.04
N LEU A 159 -7.75 0.27 -3.87
CA LEU A 159 -6.63 -0.09 -4.74
C LEU A 159 -5.27 0.29 -4.13
N ASP A 160 -5.26 1.28 -3.23
CA ASP A 160 -4.08 1.66 -2.45
C ASP A 160 -3.76 0.62 -1.35
N CYS A 161 -2.71 0.86 -0.56
CA CYS A 161 -2.24 -0.10 0.43
C CYS A 161 -3.21 -0.28 1.61
N GLY A 162 -3.76 -1.48 1.75
CA GLY A 162 -4.59 -1.87 2.90
C GLY A 162 -3.85 -1.75 4.24
N ALA A 163 -2.55 -2.08 4.27
CA ALA A 163 -1.70 -1.92 5.46
C ALA A 163 -1.37 -0.44 5.79
N CYS A 164 -1.61 0.49 4.86
CA CYS A 164 -1.50 1.94 5.10
C CYS A 164 -2.89 2.60 5.28
N GLY A 165 -3.93 1.80 5.49
CA GLY A 165 -5.30 2.29 5.68
C GLY A 165 -5.93 2.84 4.40
N GLY A 166 -5.59 2.27 3.24
CA GLY A 166 -6.10 2.70 1.93
C GLY A 166 -5.41 3.96 1.39
N HIS A 167 -4.14 4.14 1.73
CA HIS A 167 -3.29 5.22 1.24
C HIS A 167 -2.03 4.65 0.58
N SER A 168 -1.33 5.49 -0.18
CA SER A 168 0.01 5.16 -0.69
C SER A 168 1.01 4.93 0.46
N GLY A 169 1.88 3.93 0.29
CA GLY A 169 3.00 3.66 1.20
C GLY A 169 4.14 4.69 1.13
N GLU A 170 4.07 5.71 0.27
CA GLU A 170 5.10 6.74 0.05
C GLU A 170 5.61 7.33 1.38
N ALA A 171 4.70 7.81 2.23
CA ALA A 171 5.07 8.52 3.45
C ALA A 171 5.81 7.62 4.45
N ASN A 172 5.38 6.35 4.57
CA ASN A 172 6.00 5.38 5.47
C ASN A 172 7.38 4.96 4.97
N ALA A 173 7.52 4.68 3.67
CA ALA A 173 8.80 4.33 3.06
C ALA A 173 9.84 5.45 3.20
N ARG A 174 9.43 6.69 2.91
CA ARG A 174 10.29 7.88 3.04
C ARG A 174 10.68 8.17 4.50
N LEU A 175 9.74 8.03 5.44
CA LEU A 175 10.05 8.17 6.86
C LEU A 175 11.06 7.13 7.33
N ALA A 176 10.86 5.85 6.97
CA ALA A 176 11.75 4.75 7.36
C ALA A 176 13.17 4.96 6.82
N ALA A 177 13.31 5.27 5.52
CA ALA A 177 14.60 5.56 4.91
C ALA A 177 15.29 6.76 5.59
N LYS A 178 14.55 7.86 5.80
CA LYS A 178 15.11 9.07 6.42
C LYS A 178 15.58 8.83 7.86
N LEU A 179 14.81 8.04 8.62
CA LEU A 179 15.14 7.68 10.00
C LEU A 179 16.42 6.82 10.07
N LEU A 180 16.51 5.78 9.23
CA LEU A 180 17.63 4.83 9.21
C LEU A 180 18.92 5.43 8.63
N ASN A 181 18.83 6.56 7.90
CA ASN A 181 19.99 7.33 7.46
C ASN A 181 20.56 8.27 8.54
N GLN A 182 19.90 8.43 9.70
CA GLN A 182 20.42 9.29 10.76
C GLN A 182 21.59 8.64 11.51
N LYS A 183 22.72 9.34 11.63
CA LYS A 183 23.92 8.85 12.33
C LYS A 183 23.63 8.41 13.77
N TYR A 184 22.85 9.21 14.51
CA TYR A 184 22.51 8.90 15.89
C TYR A 184 21.60 7.65 16.02
N ILE A 185 20.82 7.34 14.99
CA ILE A 185 20.02 6.10 14.93
C ILE A 185 20.92 4.91 14.63
N ARG A 186 21.83 5.03 13.64
CA ARG A 186 22.79 3.96 13.32
C ARG A 186 23.69 3.60 14.51
N GLN A 187 24.13 4.60 15.27
CA GLN A 187 24.87 4.37 16.51
C GLN A 187 24.02 3.59 17.54
N ALA A 188 22.78 4.02 17.77
CA ALA A 188 21.90 3.32 18.71
C ALA A 188 21.54 1.89 18.26
N LEU A 189 21.46 1.64 16.95
CA LEU A 189 21.25 0.30 16.39
C LEU A 189 22.46 -0.61 16.59
N SER A 190 23.68 -0.09 16.42
CA SER A 190 24.92 -0.82 16.70
C SER A 190 24.99 -1.26 18.17
N GLU A 191 24.60 -0.39 19.11
CA GLU A 191 24.48 -0.73 20.54
C GLU A 191 23.46 -1.86 20.82
N ARG A 192 22.54 -2.12 19.88
CA ARG A 192 21.52 -3.19 19.92
C ARG A 192 21.89 -4.40 19.05
N GLY A 193 23.13 -4.45 18.56
CA GLY A 193 23.65 -5.56 17.75
C GLY A 193 23.21 -5.54 16.28
N ILE A 194 22.78 -4.39 15.75
CA ILE A 194 22.48 -4.21 14.33
C ILE A 194 23.47 -3.20 13.76
N ASP A 195 24.55 -3.73 13.18
CA ASP A 195 25.60 -2.92 12.57
C ASP A 195 25.28 -2.62 11.11
N VAL A 196 24.85 -1.38 10.85
CA VAL A 196 24.64 -0.86 9.49
C VAL A 196 25.97 -0.28 8.97
N PRO A 197 26.55 -0.81 7.88
CA PRO A 197 27.78 -0.29 7.31
C PRO A 197 27.70 1.20 6.94
N ASP A 198 28.82 1.92 7.07
CA ASP A 198 28.92 3.34 6.70
C ASP A 198 28.63 3.59 5.22
N ASP A 199 28.91 2.60 4.37
CA ASP A 199 28.62 2.64 2.93
C ASP A 199 27.23 2.10 2.56
N THR A 200 26.37 1.81 3.53
CA THR A 200 24.94 1.54 3.29
C THR A 200 24.14 2.84 3.28
N HIS A 201 23.27 3.01 2.29
CA HIS A 201 22.32 4.11 2.23
C HIS A 201 20.89 3.61 2.01
N PHE A 202 19.95 4.07 2.83
CA PHE A 202 18.54 3.70 2.70
C PHE A 202 17.85 4.66 1.72
N VAL A 203 17.07 4.12 0.79
CA VAL A 203 16.35 4.88 -0.24
C VAL A 203 14.88 4.53 -0.16
N ALA A 204 14.01 5.51 -0.39
CA ALA A 204 12.58 5.26 -0.51
C ALA A 204 12.16 5.16 -1.96
N ALA A 205 11.24 4.25 -2.25
CA ALA A 205 10.59 4.12 -3.53
C ALA A 205 9.07 3.90 -3.37
N LEU A 206 8.32 4.14 -4.43
CA LEU A 206 6.91 3.80 -4.56
C LEU A 206 6.71 2.95 -5.81
N HIS A 207 6.12 1.78 -5.63
CA HIS A 207 5.59 0.96 -6.71
C HIS A 207 4.17 1.39 -7.05
N ASN A 208 3.98 1.86 -8.28
CA ASN A 208 2.65 2.10 -8.83
C ASN A 208 2.05 0.77 -9.29
N THR A 209 1.07 0.23 -8.57
CA THR A 209 0.50 -1.09 -8.87
C THR A 209 -0.29 -1.12 -10.18
N THR A 210 -0.75 0.04 -10.66
CA THR A 210 -1.46 0.16 -11.94
C THR A 210 -0.51 0.05 -13.13
N THR A 211 0.65 0.72 -13.07
CA THR A 211 1.59 0.81 -14.19
C THR A 211 2.86 -0.04 -14.02
N ASP A 212 3.07 -0.62 -12.85
CA ASP A 212 4.31 -1.27 -12.39
C ASP A 212 5.56 -0.37 -12.35
N GLU A 213 5.44 0.93 -12.53
CA GLU A 213 6.57 1.85 -12.42
C GLU A 213 7.06 1.98 -10.97
N LEU A 214 8.38 2.08 -10.79
CA LEU A 214 9.01 2.41 -9.52
C LEU A 214 9.48 3.88 -9.55
N GLU A 215 8.94 4.70 -8.64
CA GLU A 215 9.39 6.07 -8.42
C GLU A 215 10.31 6.12 -7.20
N PHE A 216 11.54 6.62 -7.37
CA PHE A 216 12.49 6.78 -6.27
C PHE A 216 12.44 8.21 -5.71
N PHE A 217 12.42 8.33 -4.39
CA PHE A 217 12.30 9.60 -3.68
C PHE A 217 13.60 10.04 -3.03
N ASP A 218 13.67 11.33 -2.70
CA ASP A 218 14.77 11.94 -1.94
C ASP A 218 16.15 11.69 -2.59
N THR A 219 16.17 11.53 -3.92
CA THR A 219 17.37 11.22 -4.71
C THR A 219 18.46 12.30 -4.64
N HIS A 220 18.10 13.49 -4.18
CA HIS A 220 19.00 14.60 -3.93
C HIS A 220 19.82 14.44 -2.63
N GLU A 221 19.38 13.59 -1.71
CA GLU A 221 20.09 13.24 -0.47
C GLU A 221 21.14 12.12 -0.69
N ILE A 222 21.12 11.47 -1.86
CA ILE A 222 22.00 10.34 -2.18
C ILE A 222 23.47 10.80 -2.24
N PRO A 223 24.38 10.16 -1.49
CA PRO A 223 25.80 10.48 -1.53
C PRO A 223 26.37 10.33 -2.96
N PRO A 224 27.33 11.18 -3.37
CA PRO A 224 27.97 11.04 -4.69
C PRO A 224 28.53 9.65 -4.98
N THR A 225 28.99 8.95 -3.94
CA THR A 225 29.52 7.57 -3.99
C THR A 225 28.50 6.51 -4.38
N HIS A 226 27.20 6.81 -4.30
CA HIS A 226 26.09 5.88 -4.53
C HIS A 226 25.24 6.24 -5.75
N ARG A 227 25.55 7.34 -6.45
CA ARG A 227 24.76 7.78 -7.61
C ARG A 227 24.76 6.75 -8.74
N GLY A 228 25.92 6.16 -9.02
CA GLY A 228 26.02 5.07 -10.01
C GLY A 228 25.23 3.83 -9.60
N ASP A 229 25.23 3.47 -8.31
CA ASP A 229 24.44 2.35 -7.78
C ASP A 229 22.93 2.60 -7.99
N LEU A 230 22.46 3.82 -7.73
CA LEU A 230 21.06 4.21 -7.92
C LEU A 230 20.68 4.25 -9.40
N GLU A 231 21.52 4.82 -10.27
CA GLU A 231 21.28 4.85 -11.72
C GLU A 231 21.18 3.44 -12.31
N GLY A 232 22.06 2.52 -11.85
CA GLY A 232 22.00 1.11 -12.20
C GLY A 232 20.70 0.45 -11.72
N LEU A 233 20.32 0.69 -10.46
CA LEU A 233 19.07 0.17 -9.90
C LEU A 233 17.83 0.70 -10.63
N GLN A 234 17.80 2.00 -10.96
CA GLN A 234 16.73 2.60 -11.75
C GLN A 234 16.62 1.97 -13.14
N THR A 235 17.75 1.71 -13.80
CA THR A 235 17.77 1.02 -15.09
C THR A 235 17.22 -0.39 -14.97
N LEU A 236 17.66 -1.16 -13.97
CA LEU A 236 17.15 -2.51 -13.70
C LEU A 236 15.65 -2.50 -13.37
N SER A 237 15.18 -1.49 -12.62
CA SER A 237 13.77 -1.36 -12.27
C SER A 237 12.88 -1.19 -13.50
N ILE A 238 13.33 -0.46 -14.52
CA ILE A 238 12.58 -0.29 -15.78
C ILE A 238 12.37 -1.65 -16.45
N SER A 239 13.43 -2.44 -16.58
CA SER A 239 13.34 -3.79 -17.17
C SER A 239 12.47 -4.74 -16.34
N ALA A 240 12.57 -4.68 -15.02
CA ALA A 240 11.73 -5.46 -14.12
C ALA A 240 10.24 -5.08 -14.26
N SER A 241 9.93 -3.78 -14.29
CA SER A 241 8.58 -3.27 -14.53
C SER A 241 8.01 -3.70 -15.88
N GLU A 242 8.82 -3.73 -16.95
CA GLU A 242 8.41 -4.24 -18.26
C GLU A 242 8.06 -5.73 -18.20
N GLY A 243 8.90 -6.54 -17.55
CA GLY A 243 8.64 -7.96 -17.32
C GLY A 243 7.33 -8.20 -16.57
N SER A 244 7.12 -7.52 -15.44
CA SER A 244 5.89 -7.61 -14.64
C SER A 244 4.64 -7.26 -15.46
N ARG A 245 4.68 -6.19 -16.27
CA ARG A 245 3.56 -5.82 -17.14
C ARG A 245 3.28 -6.88 -18.20
N SER A 246 4.33 -7.47 -18.79
CA SER A 246 4.18 -8.54 -19.77
C SER A 246 3.56 -9.80 -19.18
N GLU A 247 3.94 -10.18 -17.96
CA GLU A 247 3.34 -11.31 -17.24
C GLU A 247 1.85 -11.05 -16.93
N ARG A 248 1.51 -9.83 -16.49
CA ARG A 248 0.14 -9.45 -16.14
C ARG A 248 -0.76 -9.19 -17.35
N LEU A 249 -0.23 -9.05 -18.57
CA LEU A 249 -1.02 -8.73 -19.76
C LEU A 249 -2.16 -9.74 -19.98
N PHE A 250 -1.97 -11.01 -19.62
CA PHE A 250 -2.97 -12.05 -19.76
C PHE A 250 -4.12 -11.96 -18.76
N SER A 251 -3.92 -11.31 -17.62
CA SER A 251 -4.94 -11.13 -16.58
C SER A 251 -5.54 -9.73 -16.57
N LEU A 252 -4.90 -8.75 -17.20
CA LEU A 252 -5.37 -7.36 -17.22
C LEU A 252 -6.35 -7.09 -18.37
N PRO A 253 -7.32 -6.18 -18.20
CA PRO A 253 -8.17 -5.74 -19.30
C PRO A 253 -7.35 -4.85 -20.24
N GLY A 254 -7.14 -5.28 -21.49
CA GLY A 254 -6.50 -4.47 -22.52
C GLY A 254 -5.75 -5.30 -23.58
N PRO A 255 -5.44 -4.73 -24.75
CA PRO A 255 -4.74 -5.44 -25.81
C PRO A 255 -3.22 -5.47 -25.64
N ASP A 256 -2.64 -4.52 -24.89
CA ASP A 256 -1.19 -4.40 -24.70
C ASP A 256 -0.85 -3.69 -23.37
N THR A 257 0.45 -3.67 -23.04
CA THR A 257 0.95 -3.05 -21.80
C THR A 257 0.89 -1.51 -21.82
N LYS A 258 0.76 -0.87 -22.98
CA LYS A 258 0.62 0.59 -23.10
C LYS A 258 -0.77 1.04 -22.68
N ASP A 259 -1.76 0.17 -22.86
CA ASP A 259 -3.13 0.43 -22.43
C ASP A 259 -3.23 0.69 -20.92
N LEU A 260 -2.35 0.09 -20.10
CA LEU A 260 -2.30 0.33 -18.66
C LEU A 260 -2.10 1.80 -18.30
N PHE A 261 -1.20 2.47 -19.00
CA PHE A 261 -0.95 3.90 -18.80
C PHE A 261 -2.16 4.73 -19.20
N ARG A 262 -2.77 4.42 -20.36
CA ARG A 262 -3.99 5.10 -20.82
C ARG A 262 -5.11 4.96 -19.79
N ARG A 263 -5.34 3.73 -19.30
CA ARG A 263 -6.38 3.37 -18.34
C ARG A 263 -6.17 4.03 -16.98
N SER A 264 -4.93 4.14 -16.51
CA SER A 264 -4.59 4.83 -15.26
C SER A 264 -4.96 6.32 -15.27
N ASP A 265 -4.94 6.95 -16.46
CA ASP A 265 -5.25 8.37 -16.68
C ASP A 265 -6.68 8.62 -17.23
N ASP A 266 -7.41 7.57 -17.60
CA ASP A 266 -8.75 7.64 -18.20
C ASP A 266 -9.81 7.79 -17.11
N TRP A 267 -10.44 8.96 -17.07
CA TRP A 267 -11.48 9.31 -16.09
C TRP A 267 -12.79 8.55 -16.27
N SER A 268 -12.98 7.87 -17.40
CA SER A 268 -14.12 6.99 -17.67
C SER A 268 -13.84 5.52 -17.37
N GLU A 269 -12.58 5.17 -17.08
CA GLU A 269 -12.18 3.80 -16.85
C GLU A 269 -12.67 3.30 -15.49
N VAL A 270 -13.48 2.23 -15.53
CA VAL A 270 -14.05 1.63 -14.33
C VAL A 270 -13.15 0.57 -13.72
N ARG A 271 -12.18 0.04 -14.46
CA ARG A 271 -11.30 -1.08 -14.07
C ARG A 271 -9.80 -0.79 -14.29
N PRO A 272 -9.24 0.34 -13.82
CA PRO A 272 -7.85 0.70 -14.12
C PRO A 272 -6.85 -0.43 -13.82
N GLU A 273 -7.11 -1.20 -12.76
CA GLU A 273 -6.45 -2.46 -12.41
C GLU A 273 -7.42 -3.35 -11.61
N TRP A 274 -6.98 -4.56 -11.27
CA TRP A 274 -7.73 -5.51 -10.44
C TRP A 274 -7.47 -5.39 -8.92
N GLY A 275 -6.49 -4.57 -8.52
CA GLY A 275 -5.99 -4.55 -7.15
C GLY A 275 -5.45 -5.92 -6.76
N LEU A 276 -6.00 -6.50 -5.69
CA LEU A 276 -5.62 -7.80 -5.15
C LEU A 276 -6.66 -8.89 -5.48
N ALA A 277 -7.46 -8.73 -6.54
CA ALA A 277 -8.35 -9.81 -7.00
C ALA A 277 -7.53 -11.08 -7.29
N GLY A 278 -8.13 -12.24 -7.02
CA GLY A 278 -7.46 -13.54 -7.16
C GLY A 278 -6.49 -13.91 -6.03
N ASN A 279 -6.24 -13.04 -5.03
CA ASN A 279 -5.42 -13.39 -3.87
C ASN A 279 -5.88 -14.70 -3.20
N ALA A 280 -4.92 -15.53 -2.81
CA ALA A 280 -5.16 -16.91 -2.38
C ALA A 280 -4.39 -17.29 -1.11
N ALA A 281 -3.16 -16.80 -0.95
CA ALA A 281 -2.31 -17.22 0.16
C ALA A 281 -1.52 -16.07 0.79
N PHE A 282 -1.17 -16.25 2.06
CA PHE A 282 -0.18 -15.45 2.79
C PHE A 282 0.92 -16.39 3.26
N ILE A 283 2.17 -16.13 2.86
CA ILE A 283 3.30 -17.02 3.15
C ILE A 283 4.34 -16.24 3.95
N ALA A 284 4.52 -16.60 5.22
CA ALA A 284 5.61 -16.10 6.05
C ALA A 284 6.67 -17.18 6.20
N ALA A 285 7.71 -17.08 5.37
CA ALA A 285 8.71 -18.13 5.26
C ALA A 285 10.04 -17.61 4.69
N PRO A 286 11.15 -18.37 4.83
CA PRO A 286 12.40 -17.99 4.20
C PRO A 286 12.25 -17.92 2.68
N ARG A 287 12.82 -16.88 2.05
CA ARG A 287 12.67 -16.63 0.60
C ARG A 287 13.07 -17.82 -0.28
N TYR A 288 13.99 -18.67 0.17
CA TYR A 288 14.41 -19.84 -0.60
C TYR A 288 13.29 -20.87 -0.82
N LEU A 289 12.25 -20.90 0.02
CA LEU A 289 11.11 -21.81 -0.16
C LEU A 289 10.18 -21.39 -1.30
N THR A 290 10.17 -20.10 -1.67
CA THR A 290 9.25 -19.56 -2.68
C THR A 290 9.96 -19.01 -3.91
N LYS A 291 11.29 -18.86 -3.92
CA LYS A 291 12.02 -18.15 -4.99
C LYS A 291 11.97 -18.82 -6.36
N SER A 292 11.78 -20.13 -6.40
CA SER A 292 11.72 -20.91 -7.64
C SER A 292 10.30 -21.27 -8.06
N LEU A 293 9.28 -20.78 -7.35
CA LEU A 293 7.87 -21.08 -7.62
C LEU A 293 7.22 -19.90 -8.34
N SER A 294 6.44 -20.19 -9.38
CA SER A 294 5.38 -19.26 -9.80
C SER A 294 4.25 -19.36 -8.79
N LEU A 295 3.85 -18.22 -8.22
CA LEU A 295 2.68 -18.10 -7.35
C LEU A 295 1.55 -17.33 -8.05
N ASP A 296 1.68 -17.14 -9.36
CA ASP A 296 0.72 -16.51 -10.29
C ASP A 296 0.23 -15.13 -9.85
N GLY A 297 1.01 -14.41 -9.03
CA GLY A 297 0.62 -13.12 -8.46
C GLY A 297 -0.48 -13.20 -7.39
N ARG A 298 -0.76 -14.39 -6.85
CA ARG A 298 -1.89 -14.65 -5.93
C ARG A 298 -1.49 -14.75 -4.46
N SER A 299 -0.23 -14.49 -4.12
CA SER A 299 0.29 -14.70 -2.76
C SER A 299 0.92 -13.45 -2.18
N PHE A 300 0.57 -13.13 -0.94
CA PHE A 300 1.33 -12.21 -0.10
C PHE A 300 2.57 -12.94 0.42
N LEU A 301 3.74 -12.32 0.29
CA LEU A 301 5.01 -12.90 0.72
C LEU A 301 5.63 -12.07 1.83
N HIS A 302 5.97 -12.74 2.93
CA HIS A 302 6.71 -12.16 4.06
C HIS A 302 7.98 -12.98 4.29
N SER A 303 9.15 -12.39 4.06
CA SER A 303 10.42 -13.05 4.35
C SER A 303 10.58 -13.18 5.86
N TYR A 304 10.56 -14.40 6.37
CA TYR A 304 10.67 -14.69 7.80
C TYR A 304 11.54 -15.91 8.04
N ASN A 305 12.42 -15.85 9.05
CA ASN A 305 13.22 -16.98 9.49
C ASN A 305 13.18 -17.03 11.02
N TYR A 306 12.51 -18.05 11.57
CA TYR A 306 12.31 -18.19 13.01
C TYR A 306 13.61 -18.34 13.80
N VAL A 307 14.69 -18.80 13.16
CA VAL A 307 16.02 -18.91 13.79
C VAL A 307 16.55 -17.54 14.22
N ASN A 308 16.15 -16.47 13.52
CA ASN A 308 16.52 -15.09 13.85
C ASN A 308 15.55 -14.42 14.85
N ASP A 309 14.55 -15.16 15.34
CA ASP A 309 13.46 -14.67 16.19
C ASP A 309 13.24 -15.63 17.38
N PRO A 310 14.22 -15.73 18.30
CA PRO A 310 14.23 -16.74 19.37
C PRO A 310 13.06 -16.62 20.36
N GLU A 311 12.49 -15.41 20.49
CA GLU A 311 11.32 -15.14 21.34
C GLU A 311 10.00 -15.19 20.57
N PHE A 312 10.04 -15.44 19.26
CA PHE A 312 8.89 -15.43 18.35
C PHE A 312 8.10 -14.11 18.35
N ALA A 313 8.76 -13.00 18.71
CA ALA A 313 8.13 -11.69 18.78
C ALA A 313 7.78 -11.18 17.37
N VAL A 314 8.63 -11.46 16.38
CA VAL A 314 8.35 -11.12 14.97
C VAL A 314 7.26 -12.04 14.41
N LEU A 315 7.27 -13.34 14.75
CA LEU A 315 6.18 -14.26 14.38
C LEU A 315 4.84 -13.79 14.93
N GLU A 316 4.81 -13.39 16.21
CA GLU A 316 3.61 -12.88 16.87
C GLU A 316 3.10 -11.62 16.16
N GLN A 317 3.99 -10.69 15.79
CA GLN A 317 3.62 -9.52 14.97
C GLN A 317 3.07 -9.91 13.59
N ILE A 318 3.71 -10.87 12.91
CA ILE A 318 3.28 -11.36 11.59
C ILE A 318 1.87 -11.96 11.65
N ILE A 319 1.61 -12.82 12.63
CA ILE A 319 0.32 -13.51 12.83
C ILE A 319 -0.77 -12.49 13.19
N THR A 320 -0.48 -11.54 14.07
CA THR A 320 -1.50 -10.61 14.60
C THR A 320 -1.79 -9.42 13.68
N ALA A 321 -0.89 -9.07 12.77
CA ALA A 321 -1.05 -7.91 11.90
C ALA A 321 -1.02 -8.25 10.39
N PRO A 322 0.13 -8.48 9.72
CA PRO A 322 0.16 -8.81 8.29
C PRO A 322 -0.77 -9.94 7.85
N MET A 323 -0.84 -11.05 8.61
CA MET A 323 -1.72 -12.17 8.28
C MET A 323 -3.20 -11.79 8.40
N VAL A 324 -3.58 -11.04 9.45
CA VAL A 324 -4.95 -10.54 9.63
C VAL A 324 -5.33 -9.54 8.53
N VAL A 325 -4.41 -8.65 8.15
CA VAL A 325 -4.62 -7.70 7.04
C VAL A 325 -4.81 -8.44 5.72
N ALA A 326 -3.97 -9.44 5.42
CA ALA A 326 -4.12 -10.26 4.23
C ALA A 326 -5.47 -10.99 4.23
N HIS A 327 -5.90 -11.51 5.39
CA HIS A 327 -7.21 -12.13 5.56
C HIS A 327 -8.36 -11.15 5.32
N TRP A 328 -8.29 -9.92 5.84
CA TRP A 328 -9.32 -8.90 5.61
C TRP A 328 -9.44 -8.51 4.14
N ILE A 329 -8.31 -8.37 3.45
CA ILE A 329 -8.29 -8.12 2.01
C ILE A 329 -8.97 -9.29 1.30
N ASN A 330 -8.55 -10.54 1.57
CA ASN A 330 -9.16 -11.73 0.98
C ASN A 330 -10.68 -11.78 1.23
N MET A 331 -11.11 -11.57 2.47
CA MET A 331 -12.52 -11.60 2.86
C MET A 331 -13.34 -10.50 2.19
N GLN A 332 -12.77 -9.32 1.94
CA GLN A 332 -13.45 -8.26 1.21
C GLN A 332 -13.79 -8.72 -0.22
N TYR A 333 -12.84 -9.34 -0.92
CA TYR A 333 -13.07 -9.90 -2.25
C TYR A 333 -14.01 -11.10 -2.21
N TYR A 334 -13.81 -12.04 -1.27
CA TYR A 334 -14.67 -13.20 -1.07
C TYR A 334 -16.14 -12.79 -0.89
N ALA A 335 -16.42 -11.90 0.06
CA ALA A 335 -17.79 -11.52 0.40
C ALA A 335 -18.46 -10.76 -0.76
N SER A 336 -17.73 -9.85 -1.41
CA SER A 336 -18.22 -9.15 -2.60
C SER A 336 -18.44 -10.06 -3.81
N THR A 337 -17.79 -11.22 -3.87
CA THR A 337 -18.04 -12.25 -4.91
C THR A 337 -19.22 -13.16 -4.54
N VAL A 338 -19.30 -13.64 -3.30
CA VAL A 338 -20.32 -14.61 -2.87
C VAL A 338 -21.72 -13.99 -2.78
N ASP A 339 -21.82 -12.79 -2.22
CA ASP A 339 -23.08 -12.07 -2.08
C ASP A 339 -22.86 -10.58 -2.40
N PRO A 340 -22.77 -10.25 -3.70
CA PRO A 340 -22.54 -8.88 -4.16
C PRO A 340 -23.68 -7.92 -3.82
N VAL A 341 -24.86 -8.43 -3.42
CA VAL A 341 -26.02 -7.62 -3.05
C VAL A 341 -25.83 -7.04 -1.65
N HIS A 342 -25.38 -7.84 -0.70
CA HIS A 342 -25.22 -7.41 0.70
C HIS A 342 -23.80 -6.95 1.05
N PHE A 343 -22.77 -7.58 0.46
CA PHE A 343 -21.36 -7.31 0.74
C PHE A 343 -20.60 -6.74 -0.45
N GLY A 344 -21.31 -6.38 -1.51
CA GLY A 344 -20.77 -5.61 -2.63
C GLY A 344 -21.29 -4.18 -2.64
N SER A 345 -20.71 -3.37 -3.52
CA SER A 345 -21.13 -1.98 -3.70
C SER A 345 -21.96 -1.74 -4.96
N GLY A 346 -22.47 -2.80 -5.59
CA GLY A 346 -23.23 -2.70 -6.83
C GLY A 346 -22.36 -2.34 -8.05
N ASN A 347 -22.94 -1.61 -8.99
CA ASN A 347 -22.28 -1.27 -10.25
C ASN A 347 -21.60 0.10 -10.16
N LYS A 348 -20.29 0.13 -10.40
CA LYS A 348 -19.46 1.34 -10.34
C LYS A 348 -19.95 2.47 -11.25
N THR A 349 -20.62 2.16 -12.36
CA THR A 349 -21.11 3.19 -13.31
C THR A 349 -22.26 4.04 -12.78
N VAL A 350 -22.94 3.59 -11.72
CA VAL A 350 -24.04 4.30 -11.08
C VAL A 350 -23.70 4.75 -9.66
N HIS A 351 -22.43 4.71 -9.28
CA HIS A 351 -21.98 5.18 -7.97
C HIS A 351 -22.15 6.69 -7.82
N ASN A 352 -22.83 7.10 -6.75
CA ASN A 352 -22.96 8.50 -6.36
C ASN A 352 -22.24 8.74 -5.04
N VAL A 353 -21.26 9.66 -5.02
CA VAL A 353 -20.52 10.02 -3.80
C VAL A 353 -21.38 10.91 -2.91
N VAL A 354 -21.55 10.51 -1.66
CA VAL A 354 -22.37 11.20 -0.66
C VAL A 354 -21.49 11.69 0.47
N GLY A 355 -21.57 12.99 0.77
CA GLY A 355 -20.85 13.60 1.90
C GLY A 355 -19.31 13.49 1.86
N ARG A 356 -18.73 12.94 0.78
CA ARG A 356 -17.31 12.58 0.64
C ARG A 356 -16.81 11.50 1.61
N PHE A 357 -17.71 10.74 2.22
CA PHE A 357 -17.35 9.65 3.12
C PHE A 357 -17.96 8.29 2.72
N GLY A 358 -18.90 8.28 1.76
CA GLY A 358 -19.49 7.04 1.28
C GLY A 358 -20.11 7.20 -0.11
N ILE A 359 -20.73 6.12 -0.58
CA ILE A 359 -21.33 6.03 -1.91
C ILE A 359 -22.71 5.36 -1.86
N PHE A 360 -23.61 5.74 -2.78
CA PHE A 360 -24.81 4.99 -3.14
C PHE A 360 -24.61 4.29 -4.48
N SER A 361 -25.31 3.19 -4.73
CA SER A 361 -25.46 2.62 -6.07
C SER A 361 -26.82 3.05 -6.63
N GLY A 362 -26.83 4.01 -7.54
CA GLY A 362 -28.03 4.61 -8.11
C GLY A 362 -28.47 5.88 -7.36
N ASN A 363 -29.77 6.17 -7.39
CA ASN A 363 -30.31 7.49 -7.01
C ASN A 363 -30.49 7.71 -5.50
N GLY A 364 -30.19 6.72 -4.67
CA GLY A 364 -30.39 6.75 -3.22
C GLY A 364 -30.19 5.37 -2.59
N GLY A 365 -30.59 5.23 -1.32
CA GLY A 365 -30.50 3.99 -0.56
C GLY A 365 -29.51 4.08 0.61
N ASP A 366 -29.17 2.92 1.16
CA ASP A 366 -28.13 2.82 2.18
C ASP A 366 -26.74 3.05 1.57
N LEU A 367 -25.79 3.47 2.42
CA LEU A 367 -24.40 3.58 2.00
C LEU A 367 -23.85 2.20 1.67
N MET A 368 -23.28 2.08 0.48
CA MET A 368 -22.72 0.84 0.00
C MET A 368 -21.42 0.51 0.73
N THR A 369 -21.23 -0.78 0.96
CA THR A 369 -19.99 -1.34 1.54
C THR A 369 -19.36 -2.32 0.54
N GLY A 370 -18.13 -2.77 0.82
CA GLY A 370 -17.45 -3.75 -0.04
C GLY A 370 -17.02 -3.22 -1.41
N LEU A 371 -16.76 -4.14 -2.34
CA LEU A 371 -16.20 -3.86 -3.66
C LEU A 371 -17.27 -3.85 -4.75
N PRO A 372 -17.09 -3.05 -5.82
CA PRO A 372 -18.03 -3.02 -6.93
C PRO A 372 -17.88 -4.27 -7.79
N TRP A 373 -18.92 -4.57 -8.57
CA TRP A 373 -18.89 -5.66 -9.55
C TRP A 373 -17.64 -5.62 -10.45
N GLN A 374 -17.24 -4.41 -10.85
CA GLN A 374 -16.06 -4.17 -11.68
C GLN A 374 -14.72 -4.54 -11.01
N SER A 375 -14.67 -4.72 -9.69
CA SER A 375 -13.46 -5.16 -8.99
C SER A 375 -13.34 -6.67 -8.86
N VAL A 376 -14.43 -7.41 -9.06
CA VAL A 376 -14.48 -8.88 -8.88
C VAL A 376 -14.81 -9.63 -10.17
N HIS A 377 -15.30 -8.94 -11.21
CA HIS A 377 -15.79 -9.55 -12.45
C HIS A 377 -15.51 -8.67 -13.68
N ASP A 378 -15.11 -9.30 -14.78
CA ASP A 378 -14.81 -8.62 -16.06
C ASP A 378 -16.04 -8.42 -16.96
N GLY A 379 -17.01 -9.32 -16.85
CA GLY A 379 -18.24 -9.37 -17.66
C GLY A 379 -18.57 -10.79 -18.08
N GLU A 380 -17.57 -11.67 -18.09
CA GLU A 380 -17.66 -13.08 -18.46
C GLU A 380 -17.26 -14.01 -17.30
N ALA A 381 -16.22 -13.68 -16.55
CA ALA A 381 -15.66 -14.49 -15.47
C ALA A 381 -15.31 -13.68 -14.20
N TYR A 382 -15.34 -14.38 -13.07
CA TYR A 382 -14.83 -13.87 -11.81
C TYR A 382 -13.31 -13.76 -11.84
N GLN A 383 -12.80 -12.60 -11.47
CA GLN A 383 -11.36 -12.36 -11.29
C GLN A 383 -10.88 -12.73 -9.89
N HIS A 384 -11.82 -12.87 -8.95
CA HIS A 384 -11.56 -13.45 -7.65
C HIS A 384 -12.51 -14.61 -7.41
N HIS A 385 -11.96 -15.83 -7.34
CA HIS A 385 -12.72 -16.99 -6.91
C HIS A 385 -13.02 -16.87 -5.42
N PRO A 386 -14.23 -17.23 -4.95
CA PRO A 386 -14.63 -17.11 -3.56
C PRO A 386 -13.94 -18.20 -2.71
N LEU A 387 -12.66 -17.99 -2.43
CA LEU A 387 -11.84 -18.81 -1.55
C LEU A 387 -11.51 -18.04 -0.28
N ARG A 388 -11.29 -18.77 0.80
CA ARG A 388 -10.75 -18.23 2.06
C ARG A 388 -9.23 -18.33 2.04
N LEU A 389 -8.56 -17.32 2.59
CA LEU A 389 -7.10 -17.22 2.57
C LEU A 389 -6.44 -18.46 3.18
N LEU A 390 -5.34 -18.91 2.56
CA LEU A 390 -4.41 -19.89 3.13
C LEU A 390 -3.18 -19.18 3.71
N ALA A 391 -3.00 -19.23 5.02
CA ALA A 391 -1.76 -18.83 5.67
C ALA A 391 -0.78 -20.02 5.72
N VAL A 392 0.48 -19.77 5.33
CA VAL A 392 1.58 -20.74 5.41
C VAL A 392 2.70 -20.11 6.25
N LEU A 393 3.02 -20.69 7.39
CA LEU A 393 4.00 -20.17 8.34
C LEU A 393 5.15 -21.17 8.51
N ALA A 394 6.38 -20.76 8.18
CA ALA A 394 7.57 -21.57 8.43
C ALA A 394 8.14 -21.28 9.83
N ALA A 395 7.56 -21.93 10.83
CA ALA A 395 7.93 -21.82 12.24
C ALA A 395 7.51 -23.08 13.02
N PRO A 396 8.10 -23.34 14.20
CA PRO A 396 7.68 -24.43 15.07
C PRO A 396 6.20 -24.35 15.44
N ARG A 397 5.51 -25.50 15.45
CA ARG A 397 4.06 -25.54 15.70
C ARG A 397 3.69 -25.08 17.10
N ASP A 398 4.50 -25.41 18.10
CA ASP A 398 4.32 -25.01 19.49
C ASP A 398 4.37 -23.48 19.66
N ALA A 399 5.25 -22.80 18.93
CA ALA A 399 5.33 -21.35 18.90
C ALA A 399 4.09 -20.73 18.26
N ILE A 400 3.63 -21.28 17.13
CA ILE A 400 2.40 -20.83 16.45
C ILE A 400 1.18 -21.03 17.37
N GLU A 401 1.04 -22.19 18.00
CA GLU A 401 -0.03 -22.50 18.96
C GLU A 401 -0.03 -21.54 20.16
N ALA A 402 1.15 -21.29 20.73
CA ALA A 402 1.29 -20.38 21.85
C ALA A 402 0.83 -18.96 21.49
N ILE A 403 1.08 -18.51 20.26
CA ILE A 403 0.61 -17.21 19.77
C ILE A 403 -0.90 -17.24 19.54
N ILE A 404 -1.45 -18.28 18.89
CA ILE A 404 -2.90 -18.42 18.68
C ILE A 404 -3.65 -18.37 20.02
N ALA A 405 -3.13 -19.06 21.05
CA ALA A 405 -3.72 -19.09 22.38
C ALA A 405 -3.72 -17.71 23.08
N LYS A 406 -2.77 -16.82 22.76
CA LYS A 406 -2.74 -15.44 23.28
C LYS A 406 -3.79 -14.54 22.59
N HIS A 407 -4.16 -14.84 21.35
CA HIS A 407 -4.93 -13.93 20.48
C HIS A 407 -6.25 -14.56 20.04
N GLN A 408 -7.30 -14.38 20.86
CA GLN A 408 -8.63 -14.97 20.62
C GLN A 408 -9.19 -14.66 19.23
N SER A 409 -9.00 -13.44 18.71
CA SER A 409 -9.46 -13.08 17.37
C SER A 409 -8.83 -13.92 16.27
N VAL A 410 -7.56 -14.31 16.42
CA VAL A 410 -6.88 -15.21 15.47
C VAL A 410 -7.39 -16.65 15.64
N ALA A 411 -7.54 -17.10 16.89
CA ALA A 411 -8.11 -18.42 17.18
C ALA A 411 -9.52 -18.57 16.59
N ASP A 412 -10.37 -17.55 16.69
CA ASP A 412 -11.72 -17.55 16.13
C ASP A 412 -11.70 -17.62 14.60
N LEU A 413 -10.75 -16.96 13.93
CA LEU A 413 -10.63 -17.05 12.47
C LEU A 413 -10.30 -18.47 12.00
N LEU A 414 -9.43 -19.16 12.74
CA LEU A 414 -8.97 -20.50 12.40
C LEU A 414 -10.02 -21.57 12.76
N THR A 415 -10.55 -21.53 13.99
CA THR A 415 -11.48 -22.55 14.49
C THR A 415 -12.87 -22.46 13.86
N ASN A 416 -13.30 -21.27 13.40
CA ASN A 416 -14.53 -21.11 12.62
C ASN A 416 -14.30 -21.26 11.09
N GLY A 417 -13.10 -21.66 10.68
CA GLY A 417 -12.77 -21.95 9.28
C GLY A 417 -12.72 -20.73 8.35
N TRP A 418 -12.62 -19.50 8.88
CA TRP A 418 -12.51 -18.27 8.08
C TRP A 418 -11.10 -18.03 7.52
N LEU A 419 -10.10 -18.70 8.09
CA LEU A 419 -8.70 -18.69 7.65
C LEU A 419 -8.16 -20.12 7.71
N HIS A 420 -7.48 -20.56 6.66
CA HIS A 420 -6.77 -21.84 6.68
C HIS A 420 -5.31 -21.61 7.09
N LEU A 421 -4.71 -22.55 7.83
CA LEU A 421 -3.34 -22.44 8.30
C LEU A 421 -2.56 -23.73 8.06
N ILE A 422 -1.37 -23.58 7.48
CA ILE A 422 -0.36 -24.61 7.35
C ILE A 422 0.93 -24.14 8.05
N ALA A 423 1.47 -24.97 8.92
CA ALA A 423 2.83 -24.81 9.44
C ALA A 423 3.81 -25.62 8.58
N VAL A 424 5.00 -25.05 8.35
CA VAL A 424 6.15 -25.73 7.75
C VAL A 424 7.21 -25.88 8.83
N GLU A 425 7.42 -27.11 9.29
CA GLU A 425 8.34 -27.46 10.37
C GLU A 425 9.20 -28.64 9.90
N ASP A 426 10.53 -28.50 9.97
CA ASP A 426 11.51 -29.51 9.54
C ASP A 426 11.34 -30.09 8.12
N GLY A 427 10.67 -29.35 7.24
CA GLY A 427 10.41 -29.73 5.85
C GLY A 427 9.08 -30.45 5.64
N ASP A 428 8.37 -30.77 6.72
CA ASP A 428 7.03 -31.34 6.70
C ASP A 428 5.96 -30.24 6.81
N PHE A 429 4.75 -30.58 6.38
CA PHE A 429 3.61 -29.67 6.33
C PHE A 429 2.52 -30.15 7.28
N TYR A 430 2.02 -29.24 8.12
CA TYR A 430 0.98 -29.56 9.09
C TYR A 430 -0.18 -28.59 8.93
N ARG A 431 -1.40 -29.09 8.77
CA ARG A 431 -2.61 -28.29 8.69
C ARG A 431 -3.23 -28.11 10.07
N TYR A 432 -3.52 -26.87 10.44
CA TYR A 432 -4.30 -26.57 11.64
C TYR A 432 -5.79 -26.82 11.38
N THR A 433 -6.44 -27.60 12.24
CA THR A 433 -7.84 -28.01 12.11
C THR A 433 -8.78 -27.03 12.81
N GLU A 434 -10.06 -27.08 12.44
CA GLU A 434 -11.11 -26.31 13.14
C GLU A 434 -11.28 -26.75 14.61
N GLN A 435 -10.83 -27.96 14.96
CA GLN A 435 -10.79 -28.45 16.34
C GLN A 435 -9.59 -27.92 17.15
N GLY A 436 -8.70 -27.13 16.53
CA GLY A 436 -7.51 -26.59 17.17
C GLY A 436 -6.37 -27.60 17.33
N THR A 437 -6.26 -28.56 16.41
CA THR A 437 -5.20 -29.58 16.40
C THR A 437 -4.41 -29.53 15.09
N TRP A 438 -3.29 -30.25 15.00
CA TRP A 438 -2.51 -30.37 13.75
C TRP A 438 -2.70 -31.73 13.09
N ASP A 439 -3.02 -31.72 11.80
CA ASP A 439 -2.96 -32.89 10.92
C ASP A 439 -1.69 -32.81 10.06
N GLU A 440 -0.90 -33.87 10.01
CA GLU A 440 0.23 -33.97 9.07
C GLU A 440 -0.29 -34.15 7.65
N LEU A 441 0.19 -33.30 6.73
CA LEU A 441 -0.11 -33.40 5.31
C LEU A 441 0.94 -34.30 4.66
N ALA A 442 0.56 -35.55 4.36
CA ALA A 442 1.44 -36.46 3.64
C ALA A 442 1.87 -35.84 2.30
N ALA A 443 3.18 -35.87 2.01
CA ALA A 443 3.81 -35.28 0.82
C ALA A 443 3.29 -35.79 -0.54
N GLY A 444 2.34 -36.73 -0.56
CA GLY A 444 1.68 -37.28 -1.76
C GLY A 444 0.23 -36.86 -1.99
N ALA A 445 -0.37 -36.00 -1.15
CA ALA A 445 -1.79 -35.64 -1.23
C ALA A 445 -2.10 -34.34 -2.01
N ILE A 446 -1.11 -33.74 -2.69
CA ILE A 446 -1.36 -32.62 -3.62
C ILE A 446 -1.81 -33.23 -4.95
N HIS A 447 -3.09 -33.55 -5.06
CA HIS A 447 -3.70 -34.00 -6.30
C HIS A 447 -3.60 -32.89 -7.36
N PRO A 448 -2.99 -33.12 -8.53
CA PRO A 448 -2.89 -32.13 -9.60
C PRO A 448 -4.21 -32.09 -10.38
N GLN A 449 -5.27 -31.57 -9.77
CA GLN A 449 -6.52 -31.29 -10.48
C GLN A 449 -7.23 -30.05 -9.93
N VAL A 450 -6.59 -28.89 -10.09
CA VAL A 450 -7.30 -27.66 -10.48
C VAL A 450 -6.32 -26.88 -11.36
N ALA A 451 -6.40 -27.11 -12.66
CA ALA A 451 -5.78 -26.30 -13.70
C ALA A 451 -6.88 -25.52 -14.43
#